data_AF-A0A9X3QK17-F1
#
_entry.id   AF-A0A9X3QK17-F1
#
_cell.length_a   1.000
_cell.length_b   1.000
_cell.length_c   1.000
_cell.angle_alpha   90.00
_cell.angle_beta   90.00
_cell.angle_gamma   90.00
#
_symmetry.space_group_name_H-M   'P 1'
#
loop_
_entity.id
_entity.type
_entity.pdbx_description
1 polymer ?
#
loop_
_entity_poly.entity_id
_entity_poly.type
_entity_poly.pdbx_seq_one_letter_code
_entity_poly.pdbx_strand_id
1 'polypeptide(L)'
;MASIRTRYGKLTIDFRYLNKRCRETTAMEDTPNNRKKLEKAIERMEAEMLLGVFDYAKYFPKSARLAEIKAAENQINAVSSKAPVFSKYCEIWVADKEIEWRSSYAEKIRIVIRKYLTPYFGTISVINIKKSDILGFRSSLAKVTYGNNQECLSPSRINQIMTVLRMILDSASERYDFDSPYKNIKSLKEGRIEVTPFSLEEVQRIITSVRDDFKPYYTIRFFTGMRTSEIDGLQWKNIDLQRREIHIREALVNGVLGGTKTYGSDRTIQMNDRVYQAFLQQKSLNNGKSDFVFCNRDGGPLDYRLVNKRVWHPILRFLGLTPRRAYQTRHTAATLWLSAGENPEWIARQLGHSTTEMLFPVYSRYIPNVTRRDGSAFEAMLERLNTEELAHE
;
A
#
# COMPACT_ATOMS: atom_id res chain seq x y z
N MET A 1 13.50 -49.45 11.73
CA MET A 1 12.99 -49.67 13.09
C MET A 1 13.70 -48.73 14.03
N ALA A 2 12.94 -47.98 14.81
CA ALA A 2 13.45 -47.13 15.87
C ALA A 2 14.05 -47.99 17.00
N SER A 3 15.07 -47.48 17.68
CA SER A 3 15.69 -48.13 18.83
C SER A 3 15.66 -47.22 20.05
N ILE A 4 15.43 -47.81 21.23
CA ILE A 4 15.49 -47.12 22.51
C ILE A 4 16.91 -47.27 23.06
N ARG A 5 17.51 -46.15 23.48
CA ARG A 5 18.83 -46.11 24.11
C ARG A 5 18.77 -45.27 25.37
N THR A 6 19.71 -45.48 26.28
CA THR A 6 19.84 -44.66 27.49
C THR A 6 21.01 -43.71 27.36
N ARG A 7 20.81 -42.44 27.68
CA ARG A 7 21.86 -41.41 27.68
C ARG A 7 21.67 -40.51 28.90
N TYR A 8 22.68 -40.41 29.76
CA TYR A 8 22.63 -39.64 31.01
C TYR A 8 21.39 -39.97 31.88
N GLY A 9 21.05 -41.25 32.01
CA GLY A 9 19.90 -41.72 32.81
C GLY A 9 18.52 -41.53 32.16
N LYS A 10 18.44 -40.91 30.97
CA LYS A 10 17.19 -40.67 30.25
C LYS A 10 17.05 -41.51 28.99
N LEU A 11 15.82 -41.86 28.64
CA LEU A 11 15.51 -42.61 27.42
C LEU A 11 15.64 -41.72 26.18
N THR A 12 16.30 -42.23 25.15
CA THR A 12 16.53 -41.59 23.85
C THR A 12 16.00 -42.49 22.74
N ILE A 13 15.26 -41.91 21.79
CA ILE A 13 14.74 -42.60 20.61
C ILE A 13 15.69 -42.34 19.45
N ASP A 14 16.18 -43.39 18.79
CA ASP A 14 17.02 -43.32 17.59
C ASP A 14 16.29 -43.98 16.42
N PHE A 15 15.87 -43.18 15.44
CA PHE A 15 15.06 -43.60 14.32
C PHE A 15 15.51 -42.93 13.03
N ARG A 16 14.99 -43.37 11.88
CA ARG A 16 15.18 -42.69 10.60
C ARG A 16 13.85 -42.12 10.12
N TYR A 17 13.86 -40.87 9.71
CA TYR A 17 12.72 -40.19 9.09
C TYR A 17 13.25 -39.34 7.93
N LEU A 18 12.61 -39.44 6.75
CA LEU A 18 13.02 -38.73 5.52
C LEU A 18 14.49 -38.96 5.13
N ASN A 19 14.94 -40.22 5.25
CA ASN A 19 16.33 -40.66 5.06
C ASN A 19 17.38 -39.97 5.96
N LYS A 20 16.93 -39.26 7.01
CA LYS A 20 17.78 -38.65 8.04
C LYS A 20 17.69 -39.44 9.34
N ARG A 21 18.82 -39.62 10.01
CA ARG A 21 18.85 -40.25 11.34
C ARG A 21 18.49 -39.22 12.41
N CYS A 22 17.41 -39.45 13.14
CA CYS A 22 16.87 -38.61 14.20
C CYS A 22 17.17 -39.26 15.56
N ARG A 23 17.73 -38.49 16.49
CA ARG A 23 18.05 -38.93 17.86
C ARG A 23 17.47 -37.92 18.83
N GLU A 24 16.38 -38.28 19.49
CA GLU A 24 15.62 -37.39 20.37
C GLU A 24 15.61 -37.93 21.80
N THR A 25 16.11 -37.13 22.75
CA THR A 25 16.16 -37.50 24.17
C THR A 25 14.87 -37.06 24.86
N THR A 26 14.22 -38.01 25.54
CA THR A 26 13.00 -37.79 26.30
C THR A 26 13.30 -37.29 27.71
N ALA A 27 12.26 -36.83 28.43
CA ALA A 27 12.36 -36.51 29.85
C ALA A 27 12.23 -37.74 30.77
N MET A 28 11.97 -38.93 30.21
CA MET A 28 11.70 -40.14 30.99
C MET A 28 13.00 -40.78 31.48
N GLU A 29 13.04 -41.12 32.77
CA GLU A 29 14.11 -41.94 33.34
C GLU A 29 14.02 -43.39 32.85
N ASP A 30 15.18 -44.06 32.83
CA ASP A 30 15.31 -45.43 32.36
C ASP A 30 14.73 -46.44 33.36
N THR A 31 13.41 -46.61 33.32
CA THR A 31 12.67 -47.64 34.07
C THR A 31 11.94 -48.61 33.13
N PRO A 32 11.70 -49.86 33.54
CA PRO A 32 10.97 -50.84 32.71
C PRO A 32 9.59 -50.35 32.27
N ASN A 33 8.88 -49.62 33.15
CA ASN A 33 7.56 -49.06 32.84
C ASN A 33 7.64 -47.93 31.79
N ASN A 34 8.65 -47.06 31.90
CA ASN A 34 8.85 -45.97 30.94
C ASN A 34 9.30 -46.50 29.57
N ARG A 35 10.14 -47.55 29.53
CA ARG A 35 10.50 -48.22 28.27
C ARG A 35 9.27 -48.77 27.55
N LYS A 36 8.40 -49.49 28.25
CA LYS A 36 7.15 -50.04 27.67
C LYS A 36 6.20 -48.96 27.15
N LYS A 37 6.10 -47.81 27.82
CA LYS A 37 5.33 -46.66 27.33
C LYS A 37 5.95 -46.06 26.07
N LEU A 38 7.27 -45.97 26.03
CA LEU A 38 8.02 -45.43 24.90
C LEU A 38 7.95 -46.35 23.67
N GLU A 39 7.96 -47.67 23.87
CA GLU A 39 7.74 -48.68 22.82
C GLU A 39 6.39 -48.47 22.13
N LYS A 40 5.29 -48.34 22.90
CA LYS A 40 3.96 -48.05 22.33
C LYS A 40 3.91 -46.73 21.56
N ALA A 41 4.62 -45.71 22.05
CA ALA A 41 4.72 -44.44 21.34
C ALA A 41 5.48 -44.60 20.02
N ILE A 42 6.58 -45.34 20.02
CA ILE A 42 7.37 -45.66 18.82
C ILE A 42 6.53 -46.45 17.81
N GLU A 43 5.78 -47.47 18.22
CA GLU A 43 4.89 -48.22 17.33
C GLU A 43 3.88 -47.30 16.63
N ARG A 44 3.29 -46.37 17.38
CA ARG A 44 2.38 -45.37 16.82
C ARG A 44 3.11 -44.43 15.85
N MET A 45 4.31 -43.98 16.19
CA MET A 45 5.11 -43.12 15.30
C MET A 45 5.44 -43.85 14.00
N GLU A 46 5.87 -45.11 14.06
CA GLU A 46 6.19 -45.92 12.88
C GLU A 46 4.95 -46.18 12.02
N ALA A 47 3.79 -46.45 12.62
CA ALA A 47 2.53 -46.56 11.89
C ALA A 47 2.13 -45.25 11.20
N GLU A 48 2.23 -44.11 11.90
CA GLU A 48 1.96 -42.79 11.32
C GLU A 48 2.97 -42.44 10.20
N MET A 49 4.23 -42.86 10.31
CA MET A 49 5.25 -42.66 9.26
C MET A 49 4.95 -43.50 8.03
N LEU A 50 4.51 -44.75 8.22
CA LEU A 50 4.14 -45.65 7.13
C LEU A 50 2.89 -45.16 6.40
N LEU A 51 1.93 -44.59 7.13
CA LEU A 51 0.72 -43.97 6.59
C LEU A 51 0.97 -42.56 6.01
N GLY A 52 2.17 -41.99 6.15
CA GLY A 52 2.51 -40.66 5.65
C GLY A 52 1.85 -39.50 6.39
N VAL A 53 1.30 -39.73 7.59
CA VAL A 53 0.60 -38.72 8.42
C VAL A 53 1.39 -38.30 9.66
N PHE A 54 2.64 -38.78 9.77
CA PHE A 54 3.52 -38.47 10.90
C PHE A 54 3.90 -36.99 10.94
N ASP A 55 3.66 -36.35 12.08
CA ASP A 55 4.05 -34.96 12.34
C ASP A 55 5.18 -34.93 13.36
N TYR A 56 6.41 -34.68 12.90
CA TYR A 56 7.60 -34.62 13.77
C TYR A 56 7.45 -33.57 14.89
N ALA A 57 6.83 -32.43 14.59
CA ALA A 57 6.67 -31.33 15.53
C ALA A 57 5.67 -31.67 16.65
N LYS A 58 4.70 -32.53 16.37
CA LYS A 58 3.75 -33.02 17.37
C LYS A 58 4.42 -33.90 18.43
N TYR A 59 5.35 -34.77 18.03
CA TYR A 59 6.08 -35.65 18.95
C TYR A 59 7.26 -34.96 19.63
N PHE A 60 7.97 -34.08 18.91
CA PHE A 60 9.19 -33.43 19.39
C PHE A 60 9.13 -31.90 19.28
N PRO A 61 8.20 -31.22 19.98
CA PRO A 61 7.95 -29.78 19.82
C PRO A 61 9.11 -28.87 20.26
N LYS A 62 10.07 -29.40 21.03
CA LYS A 62 11.25 -28.66 21.52
C LYS A 62 12.56 -29.12 20.86
N SER A 63 12.49 -29.92 19.80
CA SER A 63 13.70 -30.41 19.12
C SER A 63 14.41 -29.27 18.38
N ALA A 64 15.74 -29.20 18.53
CA ALA A 64 16.60 -28.30 17.76
C ALA A 64 16.57 -28.61 16.24
N ARG A 65 16.07 -29.79 15.85
CA ARG A 65 16.03 -30.26 14.46
C ARG A 65 14.73 -29.92 13.73
N LEU A 66 13.78 -29.25 14.38
CA LEU A 66 12.50 -28.91 13.75
C LEU A 66 12.65 -28.13 12.44
N ALA A 67 13.56 -27.16 12.39
CA ALA A 67 13.82 -26.39 11.18
C ALA A 67 14.39 -27.28 10.06
N GLU A 68 15.30 -28.20 10.40
CA GLU A 68 15.96 -29.11 9.47
C GLU A 68 14.99 -30.16 8.90
N ILE A 69 14.13 -30.73 9.75
CA ILE A 69 13.12 -31.72 9.36
C ILE A 69 12.03 -31.07 8.53
N LYS A 70 11.52 -29.89 8.92
CA LYS A 70 10.55 -29.15 8.11
C LYS A 70 11.07 -28.81 6.72
N ALA A 71 12.36 -28.44 6.60
CA ALA A 71 12.97 -28.20 5.30
C ALA A 71 13.02 -29.47 4.44
N ALA A 72 13.33 -30.63 5.04
CA ALA A 72 13.34 -31.91 4.34
C ALA A 72 11.93 -32.40 3.94
N GLU A 73 10.93 -32.21 4.81
CA GLU A 73 9.52 -32.46 4.52
C GLU A 73 9.08 -31.64 3.31
N ASN A 74 9.40 -30.34 3.31
CA ASN A 74 9.08 -29.46 2.19
C ASN A 74 9.77 -29.89 0.89
N GLN A 75 11.01 -30.37 0.95
CA GLN A 75 11.74 -30.80 -0.24
C GLN A 75 11.19 -32.11 -0.83
N ILE A 76 10.89 -33.10 0.00
CA ILE A 76 10.27 -34.36 -0.45
C ILE A 76 8.86 -34.12 -0.97
N ASN A 77 8.10 -33.27 -0.28
CA ASN A 77 6.78 -32.88 -0.74
C ASN A 77 6.83 -32.07 -2.04
N ALA A 78 7.88 -31.26 -2.28
CA ALA A 78 8.07 -30.56 -3.55
C ALA A 78 8.40 -31.51 -4.72
N VAL A 79 9.16 -32.59 -4.46
CA VAL A 79 9.47 -33.63 -5.46
C VAL A 79 8.25 -34.52 -5.76
N SER A 80 7.39 -34.77 -4.76
CA SER A 80 6.15 -35.53 -4.94
C SER A 80 4.97 -34.67 -5.41
N SER A 81 5.02 -33.34 -5.23
CA SER A 81 3.95 -32.44 -5.64
C SER A 81 4.06 -32.11 -7.11
N LYS A 82 2.94 -32.20 -7.84
CA LYS A 82 2.80 -31.71 -9.22
C LYS A 82 2.97 -30.18 -9.37
N ALA A 83 3.35 -29.48 -8.29
CA ALA A 83 3.43 -28.02 -8.22
C ALA A 83 4.79 -27.55 -7.68
N PRO A 84 5.33 -26.42 -8.14
CA PRO A 84 6.62 -25.90 -7.71
C PRO A 84 6.59 -25.30 -6.30
N VAL A 85 7.77 -25.08 -5.73
CA VAL A 85 7.94 -24.25 -4.53
C VAL A 85 7.50 -22.81 -4.77
N PHE A 86 7.03 -22.15 -3.72
CA PHE A 86 6.46 -20.80 -3.77
C PHE A 86 7.39 -19.79 -4.43
N SER A 87 8.69 -19.81 -4.11
CA SER A 87 9.67 -18.90 -4.71
C SER A 87 9.72 -19.04 -6.23
N LYS A 88 9.78 -20.29 -6.72
CA LYS A 88 9.79 -20.57 -8.16
C LYS A 88 8.46 -20.20 -8.82
N TYR A 89 7.36 -20.44 -8.13
CA TYR A 89 6.04 -20.03 -8.63
C TYR A 89 5.91 -18.50 -8.74
N CYS A 90 6.45 -17.74 -7.79
CA CYS A 90 6.45 -16.29 -7.88
C CYS A 90 7.15 -15.76 -9.12
N GLU A 91 8.26 -16.37 -9.56
CA GLU A 91 8.95 -15.97 -10.80
C GLU A 91 8.04 -16.15 -12.01
N ILE A 92 7.39 -17.32 -12.11
CA ILE A 92 6.45 -17.63 -13.19
C ILE A 92 5.28 -16.65 -13.18
N TRP A 93 4.66 -16.46 -12.00
CA TRP A 93 3.50 -15.58 -11.85
C TRP A 93 3.83 -14.11 -12.16
N VAL A 94 5.01 -13.63 -11.77
CA VAL A 94 5.46 -12.27 -12.12
C VAL A 94 5.67 -12.15 -13.62
N ALA A 95 6.31 -13.12 -14.27
CA ALA A 95 6.52 -13.09 -15.72
C ALA A 95 5.19 -13.04 -16.49
N ASP A 96 4.20 -13.84 -16.06
CA ASP A 96 2.87 -13.89 -16.67
C ASP A 96 2.09 -12.58 -16.49
N LYS A 97 2.25 -11.91 -15.35
CA LYS A 97 1.48 -10.71 -14.99
C LYS A 97 2.16 -9.38 -15.27
N GLU A 98 3.47 -9.35 -15.44
CA GLU A 98 4.21 -8.10 -15.59
C GLU A 98 3.81 -7.31 -16.84
N ILE A 99 3.40 -8.00 -17.92
CA ILE A 99 2.90 -7.35 -19.15
C ILE A 99 1.65 -6.48 -18.90
N GLU A 100 0.87 -6.79 -17.85
CA GLU A 100 -0.33 -6.03 -17.47
C GLU A 100 0.02 -4.79 -16.62
N TRP A 101 1.28 -4.65 -16.17
CA TRP A 101 1.66 -3.73 -15.11
C TRP A 101 2.54 -2.58 -15.60
N ARG A 102 2.30 -1.39 -15.03
CA ARG A 102 3.29 -0.31 -15.07
C ARG A 102 4.52 -0.69 -14.25
N SER A 103 5.70 -0.26 -14.68
CA SER A 103 6.99 -0.58 -14.02
C SER A 103 7.01 -0.30 -12.52
N SER A 104 6.41 0.82 -12.08
CA SER A 104 6.34 1.17 -10.65
C SER A 104 5.50 0.18 -9.81
N TYR A 105 4.46 -0.41 -10.41
CA TYR A 105 3.62 -1.39 -9.73
C TYR A 105 4.33 -2.75 -9.70
N ALA A 106 4.93 -3.16 -10.82
CA ALA A 106 5.77 -4.36 -10.87
C ALA A 106 6.87 -4.33 -9.81
N GLU A 107 7.57 -3.20 -9.66
CA GLU A 107 8.58 -3.03 -8.61
C GLU A 107 8.00 -3.14 -7.20
N LYS A 108 6.82 -2.54 -6.95
CA LYS A 108 6.14 -2.67 -5.65
C LYS A 108 5.80 -4.13 -5.34
N ILE A 109 5.34 -4.90 -6.33
CA ILE A 109 5.03 -6.33 -6.20
C ILE A 109 6.31 -7.13 -5.92
N ARG A 110 7.38 -6.90 -6.68
CA ARG A 110 8.69 -7.54 -6.47
C ARG A 110 9.23 -7.30 -5.07
N ILE A 111 9.15 -6.06 -4.57
CA ILE A 111 9.54 -5.73 -3.20
C ILE A 111 8.73 -6.53 -2.19
N VAL A 112 7.41 -6.67 -2.38
CA VAL A 112 6.55 -7.45 -1.49
C VAL A 112 6.97 -8.92 -1.49
N ILE A 113 7.15 -9.52 -2.67
CA ILE A 113 7.58 -10.91 -2.83
C ILE A 113 8.93 -11.14 -2.17
N ARG A 114 9.94 -10.34 -2.51
CA ARG A 114 11.32 -10.51 -2.03
C ARG A 114 11.43 -10.27 -0.53
N LYS A 115 10.82 -9.20 -0.01
CA LYS A 115 11.01 -8.76 1.39
C LYS A 115 10.15 -9.51 2.39
N TYR A 116 8.95 -9.95 2.00
CA TYR A 116 7.98 -10.51 2.95
C TYR A 116 7.54 -11.93 2.61
N LEU A 117 7.20 -12.22 1.36
CA LEU A 117 6.59 -13.53 1.02
C LEU A 117 7.64 -14.64 0.90
N THR A 118 8.71 -14.39 0.15
CA THR A 118 9.78 -15.38 -0.12
C THR A 118 10.49 -15.83 1.17
N PRO A 119 10.84 -14.94 2.12
CA PRO A 119 11.46 -15.38 3.37
C PRO A 119 10.60 -16.33 4.22
N TYR A 120 9.26 -16.27 4.07
CA TYR A 120 8.35 -17.09 4.86
C TYR A 120 7.89 -18.36 4.13
N PHE A 121 7.53 -18.24 2.85
CA PHE A 121 6.93 -19.32 2.07
C PHE A 121 7.87 -19.94 1.03
N GLY A 122 9.02 -19.33 0.75
CA GLY A 122 9.79 -19.59 -0.47
C GLY A 122 10.17 -21.05 -0.73
N THR A 123 10.38 -21.85 0.32
CA THR A 123 10.75 -23.28 0.23
C THR A 123 9.57 -24.23 0.32
N ILE A 124 8.36 -23.73 0.57
CA ILE A 124 7.14 -24.53 0.69
C ILE A 124 6.53 -24.71 -0.70
N SER A 125 6.13 -25.93 -1.06
CA SER A 125 5.34 -26.17 -2.28
C SER A 125 4.01 -25.42 -2.20
N VAL A 126 3.59 -24.78 -3.30
CA VAL A 126 2.38 -23.93 -3.30
C VAL A 126 1.12 -24.69 -2.89
N ILE A 127 1.03 -25.99 -3.22
CA ILE A 127 -0.09 -26.87 -2.84
C ILE A 127 -0.12 -27.20 -1.34
N ASN A 128 1.02 -27.07 -0.65
CA ASN A 128 1.17 -27.41 0.77
C ASN A 128 1.01 -26.21 1.69
N ILE A 129 0.83 -25.00 1.16
CA ILE A 129 0.58 -23.81 1.97
C ILE A 129 -0.81 -23.92 2.56
N LYS A 130 -0.91 -24.00 3.89
CA LYS A 130 -2.19 -24.12 4.59
C LYS A 130 -2.67 -22.76 5.07
N LYS A 131 -3.97 -22.69 5.35
CA LYS A 131 -4.60 -21.52 5.99
C LYS A 131 -3.92 -21.12 7.30
N SER A 132 -3.44 -22.09 8.09
CA SER A 132 -2.68 -21.85 9.32
C SER A 132 -1.39 -21.07 9.06
N ASP A 133 -0.69 -21.38 7.96
CA ASP A 133 0.56 -20.74 7.59
C ASP A 133 0.32 -19.28 7.18
N ILE A 134 -0.78 -19.02 6.46
CA ILE A 134 -1.19 -17.66 6.06
C ILE A 134 -1.55 -16.81 7.28
N LEU A 135 -2.27 -17.37 8.25
CA LEU A 135 -2.61 -16.66 9.50
C LEU A 135 -1.37 -16.45 10.39
N GLY A 136 -0.48 -17.43 10.44
CA GLY A 136 0.82 -17.32 11.10
C GLY A 136 1.69 -16.23 10.49
N PHE A 137 1.75 -16.18 9.15
CA PHE A 137 2.42 -15.13 8.41
C PHE A 137 1.83 -13.75 8.69
N ARG A 138 0.50 -13.58 8.61
CA ARG A 138 -0.16 -12.30 8.92
C ARG A 138 0.18 -11.82 10.33
N SER A 139 0.25 -12.74 11.29
CA SER A 139 0.62 -12.44 12.67
C SER A 139 2.10 -12.06 12.80
N SER A 140 2.97 -12.66 12.00
CA SER A 140 4.39 -12.28 11.93
C SER A 140 4.59 -10.87 11.35
N LEU A 141 3.79 -10.45 10.37
CA LEU A 141 3.86 -9.11 9.78
C LEU A 141 3.56 -8.01 10.81
N ALA A 142 2.66 -8.26 11.76
CA ALA A 142 2.36 -7.33 12.84
C ALA A 142 3.56 -7.09 13.79
N LYS A 143 4.54 -7.99 13.80
CA LYS A 143 5.77 -7.91 14.60
C LYS A 143 6.94 -7.30 13.82
N VAL A 144 6.78 -7.07 12.51
CA VAL A 144 7.84 -6.45 11.70
C VAL A 144 7.91 -4.97 12.05
N THR A 145 9.06 -4.55 12.57
CA THR A 145 9.35 -3.17 12.89
C THR A 145 10.18 -2.51 11.78
N TYR A 146 10.02 -1.20 11.59
CA TYR A 146 10.79 -0.43 10.63
C TYR A 146 11.17 0.96 11.15
N GLY A 147 12.21 1.54 10.55
CA GLY A 147 12.70 2.87 10.92
C GLY A 147 13.37 2.89 12.30
N ASN A 148 13.91 4.05 12.66
CA ASN A 148 14.62 4.22 13.93
C ASN A 148 13.69 4.12 15.15
N ASN A 149 12.39 4.35 14.95
CA ASN A 149 11.37 4.34 16.00
C ASN A 149 10.72 2.96 16.19
N GLN A 150 11.22 1.91 15.51
CA GLN A 150 10.70 0.54 15.57
C GLN A 150 9.18 0.44 15.38
N GLU A 151 8.61 1.22 14.46
CA GLU A 151 7.17 1.21 14.21
C GLU A 151 6.74 -0.10 13.55
N CYS A 152 5.65 -0.68 14.03
CA CYS A 152 5.03 -1.85 13.40
C CYS A 152 4.33 -1.48 12.09
N LEU A 153 4.19 -2.45 11.18
CA LEU A 153 3.42 -2.27 9.95
C LEU A 153 1.96 -1.91 10.24
N SER A 154 1.44 -0.89 9.55
CA SER A 154 0.02 -0.52 9.66
C SER A 154 -0.91 -1.60 9.09
N PRO A 155 -2.18 -1.69 9.56
CA PRO A 155 -3.16 -2.64 9.03
C PRO A 155 -3.31 -2.58 7.50
N SER A 156 -3.33 -1.37 6.93
CA SER A 156 -3.41 -1.16 5.49
C SER A 156 -2.18 -1.74 4.76
N ARG A 157 -0.97 -1.57 5.32
CA ARG A 157 0.23 -2.15 4.71
C ARG A 157 0.23 -3.67 4.78
N ILE A 158 -0.22 -4.25 5.89
CA ILE A 158 -0.39 -5.69 6.04
C ILE A 158 -1.40 -6.21 5.01
N ASN A 159 -2.57 -5.57 4.89
CA ASN A 159 -3.59 -5.93 3.90
C ASN A 159 -3.05 -5.89 2.47
N GLN A 160 -2.23 -4.90 2.12
CA GLN A 160 -1.59 -4.83 0.79
C GLN A 160 -0.62 -6.00 0.55
N ILE A 161 0.20 -6.38 1.53
CA ILE A 161 1.11 -7.54 1.42
C ILE A 161 0.30 -8.83 1.26
N MET A 162 -0.72 -8.99 2.10
CA MET A 162 -1.62 -10.14 2.11
C MET A 162 -2.43 -10.26 0.80
N THR A 163 -2.78 -9.13 0.17
CA THR A 163 -3.44 -9.11 -1.15
C THR A 163 -2.55 -9.71 -2.24
N VAL A 164 -1.24 -9.41 -2.23
CA VAL A 164 -0.29 -10.02 -3.19
C VAL A 164 -0.18 -11.52 -2.96
N LEU A 165 -0.10 -11.95 -1.69
CA LEU A 165 -0.11 -13.37 -1.35
C LEU A 165 -1.37 -14.07 -1.88
N ARG A 166 -2.55 -13.47 -1.67
CA ARG A 166 -3.81 -13.99 -2.20
C ARG A 166 -3.77 -14.16 -3.72
N MET A 167 -3.37 -13.13 -4.46
CA MET A 167 -3.30 -13.17 -5.92
C MET A 167 -2.38 -14.28 -6.44
N ILE A 168 -1.24 -14.49 -5.77
CA ILE A 168 -0.31 -15.58 -6.12
C ILE A 168 -0.95 -16.94 -5.83
N LEU A 169 -1.54 -17.13 -4.64
CA LEU A 169 -2.11 -18.42 -4.25
C LEU A 169 -3.36 -18.80 -5.03
N ASP A 170 -4.23 -17.83 -5.34
CA ASP A 170 -5.42 -18.07 -6.18
C ASP A 170 -4.98 -18.48 -7.60
N SER A 171 -4.00 -17.77 -8.18
CA SER A 171 -3.43 -18.15 -9.47
C SER A 171 -2.76 -19.52 -9.45
N ALA A 172 -2.06 -19.87 -8.37
CA ALA A 172 -1.47 -21.19 -8.21
C ALA A 172 -2.54 -22.28 -8.13
N SER A 173 -3.61 -22.02 -7.37
CA SER A 173 -4.72 -22.95 -7.16
C SER A 173 -5.44 -23.28 -8.47
N GLU A 174 -5.61 -22.29 -9.34
CA GLU A 174 -6.16 -22.48 -10.68
C GLU A 174 -5.19 -23.25 -11.60
N ARG A 175 -3.90 -22.89 -11.59
CA ARG A 175 -2.91 -23.52 -12.49
C ARG A 175 -2.62 -24.98 -12.17
N TYR A 176 -2.62 -25.35 -10.88
CA TYR A 176 -2.27 -26.70 -10.43
C TYR A 176 -3.46 -27.47 -9.86
N ASP A 177 -4.68 -26.97 -10.07
CA ASP A 177 -5.95 -27.62 -9.73
C ASP A 177 -6.03 -28.08 -8.27
N PHE A 178 -5.97 -27.12 -7.35
CA PHE A 178 -6.18 -27.35 -5.92
C PHE A 178 -7.04 -26.24 -5.29
N ASP A 179 -7.52 -26.44 -4.07
CA ASP A 179 -8.30 -25.42 -3.37
C ASP A 179 -7.42 -24.28 -2.83
N SER A 180 -7.77 -23.03 -3.13
CA SER A 180 -7.04 -21.88 -2.58
C SER A 180 -7.08 -21.86 -1.03
N PRO A 181 -5.92 -21.89 -0.35
CA PRO A 181 -5.85 -21.85 1.12
C PRO A 181 -6.22 -20.47 1.67
N TYR A 182 -6.35 -19.44 0.81
CA TYR A 182 -6.70 -18.08 1.19
C TYR A 182 -8.21 -17.89 1.44
N LYS A 183 -9.04 -18.91 1.17
CA LYS A 183 -10.49 -18.86 1.32
C LYS A 183 -10.93 -18.43 2.73
N ASN A 184 -11.87 -17.49 2.80
CA ASN A 184 -12.45 -16.95 4.02
C ASN A 184 -11.42 -16.32 4.99
N ILE A 185 -10.39 -15.65 4.47
CA ILE A 185 -9.48 -14.81 5.25
C ILE A 185 -9.88 -13.34 5.08
N LYS A 186 -10.45 -12.75 6.14
CA LYS A 186 -10.85 -11.33 6.15
C LYS A 186 -9.64 -10.41 6.30
N SER A 187 -9.67 -9.28 5.61
CA SER A 187 -8.72 -8.18 5.79
C SER A 187 -8.77 -7.62 7.21
N LEU A 188 -7.65 -7.07 7.69
CA LEU A 188 -7.63 -6.32 8.94
C LEU A 188 -8.47 -5.05 8.79
N LYS A 189 -9.14 -4.63 9.87
CA LYS A 189 -9.89 -3.37 9.89
C LYS A 189 -8.90 -2.21 9.70
N GLU A 190 -9.23 -1.31 8.77
CA GLU A 190 -8.47 -0.10 8.53
C GLU A 190 -9.15 1.08 9.22
N GLY A 191 -8.35 1.98 9.80
CA GLY A 191 -8.85 3.26 10.30
C GLY A 191 -9.31 4.15 9.15
N ARG A 192 -10.14 5.14 9.45
CA ARG A 192 -10.51 6.17 8.46
C ARG A 192 -9.28 7.00 8.11
N ILE A 193 -9.16 7.40 6.85
CA ILE A 193 -8.09 8.29 6.39
C ILE A 193 -8.36 9.67 7.01
N GLU A 194 -7.46 10.12 7.88
CA GLU A 194 -7.54 11.46 8.44
C GLU A 194 -6.85 12.46 7.50
N VAL A 195 -7.64 13.36 6.92
CA VAL A 195 -7.15 14.47 6.10
C VAL A 195 -6.95 15.70 6.99
N THR A 196 -5.91 16.50 6.76
CA THR A 196 -5.60 17.69 7.57
C THR A 196 -5.37 18.90 6.65
N PRO A 197 -6.46 19.47 6.08
CA PRO A 197 -6.35 20.59 5.15
C PRO A 197 -5.80 21.83 5.86
N PHE A 198 -5.21 22.75 5.09
CA PHE A 198 -4.78 24.04 5.60
C PHE A 198 -5.92 25.05 5.55
N SER A 199 -5.93 26.03 6.46
CA SER A 199 -6.79 27.20 6.34
C SER A 199 -6.30 28.11 5.20
N LEU A 200 -7.15 29.02 4.73
CA LEU A 200 -6.75 29.97 3.68
C LEU A 200 -5.63 30.91 4.14
N GLU A 201 -5.62 31.26 5.43
CA GLU A 201 -4.58 32.06 6.09
C GLU A 201 -3.26 31.29 6.15
N GLU A 202 -3.28 30.01 6.52
CA GLU A 202 -2.09 29.14 6.49
C GLU A 202 -1.54 29.02 5.06
N VAL A 203 -2.41 28.84 4.06
CA VAL A 203 -2.03 28.81 2.64
C VAL A 203 -1.34 30.10 2.23
N GLN A 204 -1.92 31.25 2.57
CA GLN A 204 -1.34 32.55 2.25
C GLN A 204 0.03 32.73 2.92
N ARG A 205 0.17 32.36 4.20
CA ARG A 205 1.46 32.42 4.94
C ARG A 205 2.52 31.54 4.29
N ILE A 206 2.17 30.33 3.84
CA ILE A 206 3.09 29.44 3.13
C ILE A 206 3.54 30.07 1.82
N ILE A 207 2.62 30.56 1.00
CA ILE A 207 2.93 31.14 -0.32
C ILE A 207 3.77 32.42 -0.19
N THR A 208 3.51 33.28 0.79
CA THR A 208 4.27 34.53 0.94
C THR A 208 5.68 34.31 1.48
N SER A 209 5.86 33.29 2.34
CA SER A 209 7.10 33.07 3.09
C SER A 209 8.04 32.05 2.44
N VAL A 210 7.57 31.27 1.46
CA VAL A 210 8.42 30.35 0.71
C VAL A 210 9.35 31.13 -0.24
N ARG A 211 10.50 30.51 -0.59
CA ARG A 211 11.45 31.05 -1.55
C ARG A 211 10.77 31.40 -2.88
N ASP A 212 11.20 32.50 -3.51
CA ASP A 212 10.51 33.10 -4.67
C ASP A 212 10.31 32.14 -5.85
N ASP A 213 11.29 31.28 -6.13
CA ASP A 213 11.22 30.25 -7.18
C ASP A 213 10.19 29.15 -6.91
N PHE A 214 9.75 28.99 -5.66
CA PHE A 214 8.71 28.03 -5.26
C PHE A 214 7.33 28.67 -5.04
N LYS A 215 7.21 30.00 -5.09
CA LYS A 215 5.92 30.69 -4.95
C LYS A 215 4.92 30.26 -6.02
N PRO A 216 5.27 30.23 -7.33
CA PRO A 216 4.34 29.74 -8.35
C PRO A 216 3.96 28.29 -8.15
N TYR A 217 4.94 27.44 -7.81
CA TYR A 217 4.74 26.02 -7.59
C TYR A 217 3.72 25.73 -6.50
N TYR A 218 3.85 26.36 -5.32
CA TYR A 218 2.89 26.14 -4.24
C TYR A 218 1.55 26.81 -4.49
N THR A 219 1.52 27.99 -5.12
CA THR A 219 0.26 28.64 -5.52
C THR A 219 -0.55 27.72 -6.42
N ILE A 220 0.08 27.17 -7.45
CA ILE A 220 -0.57 26.25 -8.38
C ILE A 220 -1.00 24.96 -7.65
N ARG A 221 -0.18 24.37 -6.76
CA ARG A 221 -0.59 23.20 -5.96
C ARG A 221 -1.84 23.44 -5.12
N PHE A 222 -1.90 24.56 -4.39
CA PHE A 222 -2.99 24.86 -3.47
C PHE A 222 -4.31 25.22 -4.18
N PHE A 223 -4.24 25.77 -5.40
CA PHE A 223 -5.42 26.29 -6.10
C PHE A 223 -5.84 25.47 -7.33
N THR A 224 -5.20 24.34 -7.63
CA THR A 224 -5.60 23.41 -8.72
C THR A 224 -5.91 22.00 -8.23
N GLY A 225 -5.47 21.65 -7.02
CA GLY A 225 -5.65 20.31 -6.48
C GLY A 225 -4.93 19.21 -7.27
N MET A 226 -3.95 19.52 -8.11
CA MET A 226 -3.18 18.52 -8.86
C MET A 226 -2.51 17.48 -7.93
N ARG A 227 -2.44 16.23 -8.39
CA ARG A 227 -1.64 15.19 -7.71
C ARG A 227 -0.17 15.54 -7.82
N THR A 228 0.64 15.09 -6.86
CA THR A 228 2.10 15.34 -6.86
C THR A 228 2.76 14.94 -8.17
N SER A 229 2.47 13.75 -8.69
CA SER A 229 3.03 13.30 -9.97
C SER A 229 2.59 14.12 -11.18
N GLU A 230 1.40 14.75 -11.14
CA GLU A 230 0.87 15.53 -12.26
C GLU A 230 1.58 16.88 -12.35
N ILE A 231 1.69 17.58 -11.22
CA ILE A 231 2.36 18.89 -11.22
C ILE A 231 3.88 18.79 -11.38
N ASP A 232 4.52 17.77 -10.78
CA ASP A 232 5.97 17.57 -10.93
C ASP A 232 6.34 17.13 -12.36
N GLY A 233 5.39 16.54 -13.09
CA GLY A 233 5.52 16.19 -14.51
C GLY A 233 4.90 17.19 -15.47
N LEU A 234 4.40 18.33 -15.00
CA LEU A 234 3.67 19.27 -15.84
C LEU A 234 4.60 19.94 -16.85
N GLN A 235 4.23 19.85 -18.13
CA GLN A 235 4.97 20.45 -19.24
C GLN A 235 4.23 21.67 -19.82
N TRP A 236 4.98 22.62 -20.38
CA TRP A 236 4.41 23.83 -20.97
C TRP A 236 3.44 23.55 -22.13
N LYS A 237 3.67 22.46 -22.90
CA LYS A 237 2.79 22.02 -23.99
C LYS A 237 1.35 21.72 -23.54
N ASN A 238 1.16 21.46 -22.25
CA ASN A 238 -0.12 21.10 -21.65
C ASN A 238 -0.84 22.31 -21.01
N ILE A 239 -0.37 23.54 -21.25
CA ILE A 239 -0.92 24.77 -20.69
C ILE A 239 -1.42 25.66 -21.82
N ASP A 240 -2.72 25.94 -21.81
CA ASP A 240 -3.33 26.94 -22.67
C ASP A 240 -3.61 28.21 -21.86
N LEU A 241 -2.72 29.20 -21.99
CA LEU A 241 -2.87 30.49 -21.31
C LEU A 241 -3.96 31.36 -21.92
N GLN A 242 -4.34 31.17 -23.19
CA GLN A 242 -5.40 31.95 -23.84
C GLN A 242 -6.76 31.49 -23.31
N ARG A 243 -6.97 30.17 -23.22
CA ARG A 243 -8.18 29.58 -22.67
C ARG A 243 -8.19 29.48 -21.15
N ARG A 244 -7.06 29.76 -20.49
CA ARG A 244 -6.88 29.59 -19.04
C ARG A 244 -7.11 28.14 -18.59
N GLU A 245 -6.56 27.20 -19.35
CA GLU A 245 -6.75 25.76 -19.14
C GLU A 245 -5.43 25.00 -18.92
N ILE A 246 -5.46 24.04 -18.00
CA ILE A 246 -4.35 23.11 -17.74
C ILE A 246 -4.81 21.70 -18.13
N HIS A 247 -4.17 21.09 -19.12
CA HIS A 247 -4.49 19.75 -19.56
C HIS A 247 -3.65 18.72 -18.79
N ILE A 248 -4.30 17.95 -17.92
CA ILE A 248 -3.63 16.85 -17.22
C ILE A 248 -3.69 15.62 -18.13
N ARG A 249 -2.55 15.28 -18.74
CA ARG A 249 -2.40 14.14 -19.67
C ARG A 249 -1.24 13.22 -19.28
N GLU A 250 -0.31 13.71 -18.48
CA GLU A 250 0.91 13.02 -18.11
C GLU A 250 1.12 13.07 -16.58
N ALA A 251 1.86 12.11 -16.07
CA ALA A 251 2.25 12.04 -14.68
C ALA A 251 3.69 11.51 -14.56
N LEU A 252 4.48 12.13 -13.68
CA LEU A 252 5.84 11.73 -13.37
C LEU A 252 5.85 10.76 -12.18
N VAL A 253 6.30 9.54 -12.40
CA VAL A 253 6.41 8.50 -11.36
C VAL A 253 7.83 7.96 -11.33
N ASN A 254 8.52 8.12 -10.19
CA ASN A 254 9.92 7.71 -10.02
C ASN A 254 10.86 8.27 -11.12
N GLY A 255 10.64 9.52 -11.53
CA GLY A 255 11.45 10.18 -12.56
C GLY A 255 11.10 9.80 -14.01
N VAL A 256 10.16 8.88 -14.22
CA VAL A 256 9.69 8.50 -15.55
C VAL A 256 8.37 9.20 -15.84
N LEU A 257 8.32 9.96 -16.93
CA LEU A 257 7.10 10.58 -17.44
C LEU A 257 6.30 9.55 -18.22
N GLY A 258 4.99 9.49 -18.01
CA GLY A 258 4.09 8.67 -18.81
C GLY A 258 2.66 9.16 -18.74
N GLY A 259 1.78 8.58 -19.55
CA GLY A 259 0.35 8.89 -19.52
C GLY A 259 -0.28 8.62 -18.14
N THR A 260 -1.37 9.32 -17.83
CA THR A 260 -2.07 9.14 -16.56
C THR A 260 -2.60 7.72 -16.35
N LYS A 261 -2.86 7.33 -15.09
CA LYS A 261 -3.06 5.93 -14.67
C LYS A 261 -4.33 5.26 -15.23
N THR A 262 -5.33 6.02 -15.69
CA THR A 262 -6.62 5.51 -16.22
C THR A 262 -7.24 6.52 -17.17
N TYR A 263 -8.09 6.07 -18.11
CA TYR A 263 -8.83 6.92 -19.06
C TYR A 263 -9.59 8.10 -18.39
N GLY A 264 -10.05 7.93 -17.14
CA GLY A 264 -10.71 9.01 -16.37
C GLY A 264 -9.78 9.93 -15.57
N SER A 265 -8.46 9.75 -15.67
CA SER A 265 -7.47 10.62 -15.01
C SER A 265 -7.15 11.86 -15.84
N ASP A 266 -7.35 11.76 -17.16
CA ASP A 266 -7.21 12.86 -18.10
C ASP A 266 -8.35 13.86 -17.89
N ARG A 267 -7.98 15.10 -17.62
CA ARG A 267 -8.94 16.18 -17.37
C ARG A 267 -8.36 17.53 -17.72
N THR A 268 -9.22 18.52 -17.82
CA THR A 268 -8.81 19.92 -17.97
C THR A 268 -9.13 20.65 -16.68
N ILE A 269 -8.14 21.35 -16.14
CA ILE A 269 -8.30 22.19 -14.95
C ILE A 269 -8.44 23.63 -15.40
N GLN A 270 -9.46 24.32 -14.89
CA GLN A 270 -9.68 25.74 -15.16
C GLN A 270 -8.82 26.58 -14.23
N MET A 271 -8.09 27.57 -14.77
CA MET A 271 -7.27 28.47 -13.97
C MET A 271 -8.14 29.59 -13.40
N ASN A 272 -8.06 29.78 -12.08
CA ASN A 272 -8.43 31.07 -11.50
C ASN A 272 -7.32 32.10 -11.78
N ASP A 273 -7.59 33.37 -11.47
CA ASP A 273 -6.63 34.44 -11.78
C ASP A 273 -5.29 34.27 -11.05
N ARG A 274 -5.30 33.80 -9.79
CA ARG A 274 -4.06 33.53 -9.03
C ARG A 274 -3.19 32.46 -9.70
N VAL A 275 -3.80 31.40 -10.20
CA VAL A 275 -3.12 30.32 -10.93
C VAL A 275 -2.56 30.84 -12.26
N TYR A 276 -3.33 31.65 -12.99
CA TYR A 276 -2.89 32.27 -14.23
C TYR A 276 -1.66 33.16 -14.01
N GLN A 277 -1.71 34.07 -13.02
CA GLN A 277 -0.56 34.93 -12.67
C GLN A 277 0.65 34.12 -12.23
N ALA A 278 0.44 33.03 -11.47
CA ALA A 278 1.52 32.13 -11.09
C ALA A 278 2.21 31.47 -12.30
N PHE A 279 1.45 31.07 -13.34
CA PHE A 279 2.08 30.56 -14.56
C PHE A 279 2.87 31.62 -15.31
N LEU A 280 2.38 32.86 -15.38
CA LEU A 280 3.13 33.96 -15.99
C LEU A 280 4.44 34.24 -15.24
N GLN A 281 4.39 34.26 -13.90
CA GLN A 281 5.57 34.39 -13.05
C GLN A 281 6.53 33.21 -13.26
N GLN A 282 6.02 31.97 -13.32
CA GLN A 282 6.87 30.81 -13.56
C GLN A 282 7.53 30.87 -14.94
N LYS A 283 6.80 31.35 -15.96
CA LYS A 283 7.32 31.50 -17.31
C LYS A 283 8.47 32.52 -17.36
N SER A 284 8.39 33.63 -16.61
CA SER A 284 9.50 34.60 -16.54
C SER A 284 10.74 34.05 -15.84
N LEU A 285 10.57 33.18 -14.83
CA LEU A 285 11.69 32.53 -14.12
C LEU A 285 12.40 31.45 -14.97
N ASN A 286 11.63 30.77 -15.84
CA ASN A 286 12.06 29.55 -16.52
C ASN A 286 12.07 29.63 -18.05
N ASN A 287 11.94 30.83 -18.63
CA ASN A 287 11.73 31.01 -20.07
C ASN A 287 12.78 30.25 -20.91
N GLY A 288 12.33 29.22 -21.62
CA GLY A 288 13.15 28.42 -22.54
C GLY A 288 14.16 27.44 -21.92
N LYS A 289 14.15 27.21 -20.60
CA LYS A 289 15.15 26.33 -19.94
C LYS A 289 14.76 24.85 -19.90
N SER A 290 13.48 24.54 -20.03
CA SER A 290 12.96 23.17 -19.90
C SER A 290 11.56 23.06 -20.51
N ASP A 291 11.21 21.87 -21.00
CA ASP A 291 9.83 21.53 -21.34
C ASP A 291 8.93 21.46 -20.10
N PHE A 292 9.51 21.16 -18.92
CA PHE A 292 8.80 21.14 -17.65
C PHE A 292 8.56 22.56 -17.14
N VAL A 293 7.35 22.78 -16.63
CA VAL A 293 6.95 24.05 -15.99
C VAL A 293 7.80 24.31 -14.76
N PHE A 294 7.97 23.27 -13.95
CA PHE A 294 8.81 23.28 -12.76
C PHE A 294 9.96 22.31 -12.96
N CYS A 295 11.17 22.84 -13.10
CA CYS A 295 12.36 22.05 -13.32
C CYS A 295 13.42 22.31 -12.24
N ASN A 296 14.36 21.38 -12.12
CA ASN A 296 15.57 21.56 -11.36
C ASN A 296 16.58 22.42 -12.14
N ARG A 297 17.78 22.61 -11.59
CA ARG A 297 18.83 23.44 -12.21
C ARG A 297 19.32 22.88 -13.55
N ASP A 298 19.19 21.58 -13.75
CA ASP A 298 19.65 20.87 -14.95
C ASP A 298 18.54 20.79 -16.02
N GLY A 299 17.40 21.46 -15.80
CA GLY A 299 16.25 21.42 -16.72
C GLY A 299 15.41 20.15 -16.62
N GLY A 300 15.77 19.19 -15.77
CA GLY A 300 14.97 17.99 -15.49
C GLY A 300 13.80 18.27 -14.54
N PRO A 301 12.85 17.34 -14.38
CA PRO A 301 11.70 17.55 -13.50
C PRO A 301 12.11 17.63 -12.02
N LEU A 302 11.26 18.24 -11.20
CA LEU A 302 11.47 18.27 -9.75
C LEU A 302 11.31 16.87 -9.14
N ASP A 303 12.24 16.50 -8.24
CA ASP A 303 12.06 15.34 -7.38
C ASP A 303 11.27 15.73 -6.13
N TYR A 304 10.03 15.24 -6.04
CA TYR A 304 9.13 15.48 -4.91
C TYR A 304 9.75 15.15 -3.55
N ARG A 305 10.65 14.16 -3.46
CA ARG A 305 11.32 13.77 -2.20
C ARG A 305 12.28 14.86 -1.75
N LEU A 306 13.04 15.40 -2.71
CA LEU A 306 13.97 16.50 -2.46
C LEU A 306 13.23 17.79 -2.12
N VAL A 307 12.17 18.12 -2.88
CA VAL A 307 11.31 19.27 -2.58
C VAL A 307 10.69 19.16 -1.19
N ASN A 308 10.18 17.98 -0.81
CA ASN A 308 9.61 17.78 0.51
C ASN A 308 10.64 17.97 1.63
N LYS A 309 11.82 17.38 1.47
CA LYS A 309 12.90 17.44 2.47
C LYS A 309 13.50 18.84 2.60
N ARG A 310 13.72 19.53 1.49
CA ARG A 310 14.51 20.78 1.43
C ARG A 310 13.66 22.05 1.45
N VAL A 311 12.38 21.98 1.09
CA VAL A 311 11.52 23.17 0.97
C VAL A 311 10.28 23.02 1.86
N TRP A 312 9.47 21.98 1.64
CA TRP A 312 8.17 21.84 2.29
C TRP A 312 8.25 21.71 3.82
N HIS A 313 8.98 20.72 4.35
CA HIS A 313 9.08 20.55 5.80
C HIS A 313 9.80 21.73 6.48
N PRO A 314 10.87 22.30 5.90
CA PRO A 314 11.48 23.53 6.41
C PRO A 314 10.49 24.71 6.49
N ILE A 315 9.67 24.98 5.47
CA ILE A 315 8.74 26.11 5.52
C ILE A 315 7.64 25.91 6.58
N LEU A 316 7.11 24.69 6.73
CA LEU A 316 6.15 24.40 7.81
C LEU A 316 6.77 24.65 9.18
N ARG A 317 8.02 24.23 9.40
CA ARG A 317 8.74 24.46 10.66
C ARG A 317 8.96 25.95 10.92
N PHE A 318 9.40 26.69 9.90
CA PHE A 318 9.62 28.13 9.99
C PHE A 318 8.35 28.89 10.39
N LEU A 319 7.19 28.48 9.86
CA LEU A 319 5.91 29.10 10.16
C LEU A 319 5.24 28.58 11.45
N GLY A 320 5.86 27.62 12.15
CA GLY A 320 5.27 26.98 13.33
C GLY A 320 4.03 26.13 13.02
N LEU A 321 3.89 25.63 11.79
CA LEU A 321 2.74 24.82 11.36
C LEU A 321 2.98 23.32 11.63
N THR A 322 1.90 22.60 11.99
CA THR A 322 1.94 21.15 12.24
C THR A 322 2.52 20.41 11.03
N PRO A 323 3.55 19.56 11.22
CA PRO A 323 4.16 18.80 10.15
C PRO A 323 3.13 17.92 9.44
N ARG A 324 2.94 18.13 8.14
CA ARG A 324 2.07 17.31 7.30
C ARG A 324 2.66 17.16 5.90
N ARG A 325 2.16 16.19 5.13
CA ARG A 325 2.68 15.90 3.78
C ARG A 325 2.24 16.97 2.78
N ALA A 326 3.06 17.27 1.77
CA ALA A 326 2.70 18.22 0.71
C ALA A 326 1.44 17.81 -0.08
N TYR A 327 1.07 16.53 -0.06
CA TYR A 327 -0.19 16.06 -0.65
C TYR A 327 -1.43 16.68 0.01
N GLN A 328 -1.31 17.25 1.22
CA GLN A 328 -2.39 18.03 1.85
C GLN A 328 -2.76 19.28 1.04
N THR A 329 -1.91 19.78 0.14
CA THR A 329 -2.26 20.87 -0.79
C THR A 329 -3.48 20.53 -1.64
N ARG A 330 -3.56 19.29 -2.14
CA ARG A 330 -4.72 18.80 -2.90
C ARG A 330 -5.97 18.71 -2.05
N HIS A 331 -5.83 18.18 -0.84
CA HIS A 331 -6.95 18.11 0.10
C HIS A 331 -7.43 19.51 0.50
N THR A 332 -6.52 20.46 0.65
CA THR A 332 -6.81 21.87 0.93
C THR A 332 -7.58 22.49 -0.21
N ALA A 333 -7.17 22.29 -1.48
CA ALA A 333 -7.91 22.77 -2.64
C ALA A 333 -9.36 22.29 -2.63
N ALA A 334 -9.56 20.98 -2.41
CA ALA A 334 -10.90 20.38 -2.34
C ALA A 334 -11.75 20.98 -1.22
N THR A 335 -11.18 21.12 -0.01
CA THR A 335 -11.87 21.73 1.13
C THR A 335 -12.20 23.20 0.88
N LEU A 336 -11.28 23.99 0.33
CA LEU A 336 -11.51 25.40 0.03
C LEU A 336 -12.63 25.59 -1.00
N TRP A 337 -12.66 24.79 -2.07
CA TRP A 337 -13.75 24.86 -3.06
C TRP A 337 -15.10 24.45 -2.45
N LEU A 338 -15.14 23.39 -1.65
CA LEU A 338 -16.37 22.99 -0.95
C LEU A 338 -16.87 24.07 0.01
N SER A 339 -15.96 24.69 0.77
CA SER A 339 -16.26 25.80 1.68
C SER A 339 -16.73 27.05 0.96
N ALA A 340 -16.27 27.28 -0.28
CA ALA A 340 -16.74 28.35 -1.15
C ALA A 340 -18.14 28.07 -1.75
N GLY A 341 -18.70 26.87 -1.54
CA GLY A 341 -20.02 26.49 -2.05
C GLY A 341 -20.01 25.98 -3.49
N GLU A 342 -18.83 25.65 -4.05
CA GLU A 342 -18.71 25.16 -5.42
C GLU A 342 -19.45 23.83 -5.63
N ASN A 343 -19.91 23.61 -6.86
CA ASN A 343 -20.63 22.38 -7.21
C ASN A 343 -19.72 21.14 -7.00
N PRO A 344 -20.12 20.15 -6.19
CA PRO A 344 -19.34 18.93 -5.95
C PRO A 344 -18.98 18.16 -7.23
N GLU A 345 -19.83 18.16 -8.25
CA GLU A 345 -19.54 17.51 -9.52
C GLU A 345 -18.41 18.22 -10.27
N TRP A 346 -18.44 19.57 -10.28
CA TRP A 346 -17.36 20.37 -10.84
C TRP A 346 -16.05 20.11 -10.09
N ILE A 347 -16.08 20.08 -8.76
CA ILE A 347 -14.89 19.76 -7.93
C ILE A 347 -14.36 18.37 -8.26
N ALA A 348 -15.22 17.36 -8.37
CA ALA A 348 -14.81 16.00 -8.71
C ALA A 348 -14.13 15.95 -10.09
N ARG A 349 -14.66 16.70 -11.07
CA ARG A 349 -14.10 16.84 -12.41
C ARG A 349 -12.74 17.52 -12.39
N GLN A 350 -12.58 18.61 -11.63
CA GLN A 350 -11.31 19.33 -11.45
C GLN A 350 -10.25 18.46 -10.78
N LEU A 351 -10.64 17.66 -9.80
CA LEU A 351 -9.74 16.75 -9.09
C LEU A 351 -9.44 15.47 -9.90
N GLY A 352 -10.27 15.09 -10.87
CA GLY A 352 -10.16 13.82 -11.57
C GLY A 352 -10.50 12.65 -10.66
N HIS A 353 -11.59 12.77 -9.90
CA HIS A 353 -12.19 11.65 -9.18
C HIS A 353 -13.12 10.89 -10.12
N SER A 354 -13.07 9.56 -10.07
CA SER A 354 -14.00 8.70 -10.82
C SER A 354 -15.43 8.79 -10.29
N THR A 355 -15.60 9.14 -9.01
CA THR A 355 -16.90 9.31 -8.35
C THR A 355 -16.91 10.54 -7.46
N THR A 356 -18.05 11.24 -7.39
CA THR A 356 -18.29 12.34 -6.45
C THR A 356 -18.37 11.86 -5.01
N GLU A 357 -18.72 10.59 -4.79
CA GLU A 357 -18.76 9.95 -3.48
C GLU A 357 -17.46 10.17 -2.70
N MET A 358 -16.28 10.17 -3.34
CA MET A 358 -15.02 10.39 -2.65
C MET A 358 -14.89 11.77 -1.97
N LEU A 359 -15.73 12.75 -2.33
CA LEU A 359 -15.70 14.08 -1.72
C LEU A 359 -16.34 14.10 -0.32
N PHE A 360 -17.46 13.40 -0.14
CA PHE A 360 -18.27 13.54 1.07
C PHE A 360 -17.65 12.84 2.30
N PRO A 361 -17.22 11.56 2.27
CA PRO A 361 -16.59 10.88 3.40
C PRO A 361 -15.27 11.53 3.82
N VAL A 362 -14.59 12.21 2.89
CA VAL A 362 -13.23 12.73 3.10
C VAL A 362 -13.24 14.19 3.56
N TYR A 363 -14.10 15.03 2.98
CA TYR A 363 -14.03 16.49 3.18
C TYR A 363 -15.22 17.11 3.91
N SER A 364 -16.37 16.43 4.02
CA SER A 364 -17.60 17.02 4.62
C SER A 364 -17.37 17.61 6.01
N ARG A 365 -16.59 16.94 6.87
CA ARG A 365 -16.26 17.41 8.23
C ARG A 365 -15.44 18.71 8.29
N TYR A 366 -14.85 19.13 7.17
CA TYR A 366 -13.98 20.31 7.08
C TYR A 366 -14.66 21.49 6.41
N ILE A 367 -15.89 21.32 5.93
CA ILE A 367 -16.71 22.42 5.44
C ILE A 367 -17.20 23.15 6.69
N PRO A 368 -16.79 24.41 6.93
CA PRO A 368 -17.34 25.16 8.04
C PRO A 368 -18.84 25.34 7.79
N ASN A 369 -19.68 24.98 8.77
CA ASN A 369 -21.09 25.42 8.81
C ASN A 369 -21.23 26.95 8.99
N VAL A 370 -20.13 27.71 8.88
CA VAL A 370 -20.02 29.12 9.26
C VAL A 370 -20.52 30.05 8.15
N THR A 371 -20.50 29.62 6.88
CA THR A 371 -20.97 30.42 5.74
C THR A 371 -22.25 29.89 5.10
N ARG A 372 -22.67 28.66 5.42
CA ARG A 372 -23.92 28.10 4.92
C ARG A 372 -25.05 28.38 5.90
N ARG A 373 -25.86 29.39 5.60
CA ARG A 373 -27.29 29.34 5.95
C ARG A 373 -27.92 28.29 5.02
N ASP A 374 -27.72 27.01 5.31
CA ASP A 374 -28.37 25.96 4.51
C ASP A 374 -29.87 26.23 4.46
N GLY A 375 -30.45 26.21 3.26
CA GLY A 375 -31.82 26.66 3.03
C GLY A 375 -31.96 28.10 2.52
N SER A 376 -31.02 29.02 2.78
CA SER A 376 -31.15 30.43 2.36
C SER A 376 -31.25 30.64 0.85
N ALA A 377 -30.54 29.85 0.04
CA ALA A 377 -30.68 29.90 -1.41
C ALA A 377 -32.04 29.39 -1.89
N PHE A 378 -32.63 28.44 -1.16
CA PHE A 378 -33.98 27.93 -1.42
C PHE A 378 -35.05 28.94 -0.93
N GLU A 379 -34.86 29.54 0.25
CA GLU A 379 -35.69 30.64 0.75
C GLU A 379 -35.69 31.82 -0.23
N ALA A 380 -34.52 32.26 -0.72
CA ALA A 380 -34.43 33.32 -1.72
C ALA A 380 -35.11 32.96 -3.05
N MET A 381 -35.19 31.67 -3.40
CA MET A 381 -35.94 31.20 -4.57
C MET A 381 -37.45 31.26 -4.32
N LEU A 382 -37.91 30.83 -3.13
CA LEU A 382 -39.32 30.93 -2.72
C LEU A 382 -39.80 32.38 -2.63
N GLU A 383 -38.97 33.28 -2.08
CA GLU A 383 -39.29 34.71 -2.00
C GLU A 383 -39.50 35.33 -3.38
N ARG A 384 -38.69 34.94 -4.38
CA ARG A 384 -38.84 35.41 -5.77
C ARG A 384 -40.14 34.94 -6.41
N LEU A 385 -40.54 33.68 -6.19
CA LEU A 385 -41.82 33.16 -6.67
C LEU A 385 -43.00 33.93 -6.06
N ASN A 386 -42.94 34.22 -4.77
CA ASN A 386 -43.98 35.02 -4.10
C ASN A 386 -44.01 36.48 -4.59
N THR A 387 -42.88 37.05 -5.04
CA THR A 387 -42.86 38.41 -5.60
C THR A 387 -43.37 38.47 -7.04
N GLU A 388 -43.17 37.41 -7.82
CA GLU A 388 -43.69 37.31 -9.19
C GLU A 388 -45.21 37.06 -9.22
N GLU A 389 -45.75 36.29 -8.27
CA GLU A 389 -47.22 36.13 -8.13
C GLU A 389 -47.93 37.44 -7.74
N LEU A 390 -47.33 38.26 -6.86
CA LEU A 390 -47.86 39.57 -6.46
C LEU A 390 -47.74 40.67 -7.53
N ALA A 391 -46.93 40.46 -8.58
CA ALA A 391 -46.76 41.42 -9.68
C ALA A 391 -47.72 41.15 -10.86
N HIS A 392 -48.45 40.03 -10.81
CA HIS A 392 -49.41 39.59 -11.83
C HIS A 392 -50.88 39.64 -11.36
N GLU A 393 -51.13 40.03 -10.11
CA GLU A 393 -52.43 40.53 -9.61
C GLU A 393 -52.48 42.07 -9.70
#